data_AF-A0A831QJ88-F1
#
_entry.id   AF-A0A831QJ88-F1
#
_cell.length_a   1.000
_cell.length_b   1.000
_cell.length_c   1.000
_cell.angle_alpha   90.00
_cell.angle_beta   90.00
_cell.angle_gamma   90.00
#
_symmetry.space_group_name_H-M   'P 1'
#
loop_
_entity.id
_entity.type
_entity.pdbx_description
1 polymer ?
#
loop_
_entity_poly.entity_id
_entity_poly.type
_entity_poly.pdbx_seq_one_letter_code
_entity_poly.pdbx_strand_id
1 'polypeptide(L)'
;MAYAVQVEEDRVNKKIIEIARERDVMKLRVENIKNTLQCGDIRARDALFAQEADAQSGRVTRDRNGNWVRAQQYILRPDDKTVQVLNVCLRGQDAGNLAGLSTLDFTTTFKGNEGLKGWDLRDLPWGQWLETKIIKNRKLVYTGETPKRDYNYPDLDQMYVKFTNPSGEYLKESRWFGGEAHCHYHQFVMGEELELSSLKNGKHTYGYHYAEALTEPELYPATKVTLPEGDYGVENIEGAGFNYTFASDKSINVAFFKVDDYGDGPVESVDFADMWDAMRVNESWGSPQIGTNNLEIAIDREANYFDKPIDVVYIPMSRMLWKNKESNNFD
;
A
#
# COMPACT_ATOMS: atom_id res chain seq x y z
N MET A 1 5.33 -47.22 -27.60
CA MET A 1 3.89 -47.19 -27.25
C MET A 1 3.61 -46.36 -26.01
N ALA A 2 4.31 -46.54 -24.88
CA ALA A 2 4.09 -45.74 -23.67
C ALA A 2 4.18 -44.21 -23.88
N TYR A 3 5.16 -43.73 -24.67
CA TYR A 3 5.34 -42.29 -24.94
C TYR A 3 4.20 -41.67 -25.78
N ALA A 4 3.57 -42.44 -26.67
CA ALA A 4 2.47 -41.95 -27.49
C ALA A 4 1.15 -41.86 -26.68
N VAL A 5 0.96 -42.78 -25.73
CA VAL A 5 -0.19 -42.76 -24.80
C VAL A 5 -0.08 -41.57 -23.84
N GLN A 6 1.11 -41.28 -23.34
CA GLN A 6 1.35 -40.17 -22.41
C GLN A 6 1.12 -38.79 -23.05
N VAL A 7 1.50 -38.61 -24.32
CA VAL A 7 1.24 -37.35 -25.06
C VAL A 7 -0.25 -37.14 -25.32
N GLU A 8 -1.01 -38.20 -25.58
CA GLU A 8 -2.46 -38.11 -25.76
C GLU A 8 -3.20 -37.86 -24.43
N GLU A 9 -2.75 -38.46 -23.32
CA GLU A 9 -3.28 -38.15 -21.98
C GLU A 9 -3.03 -36.68 -21.58
N ASP A 10 -1.83 -36.15 -21.82
CA ASP A 10 -1.52 -34.74 -21.54
C ASP A 10 -2.36 -33.78 -22.39
N ARG A 11 -2.67 -34.17 -23.63
CA ARG A 11 -3.52 -33.38 -24.54
C ARG A 11 -4.97 -33.38 -24.08
N VAL A 12 -5.47 -34.52 -23.61
CA VAL A 12 -6.82 -34.66 -23.05
C VAL A 12 -6.93 -33.89 -21.73
N ASN A 13 -5.94 -33.99 -20.83
CA ASN A 13 -5.93 -33.27 -19.57
C ASN A 13 -5.88 -31.75 -19.75
N LYS A 14 -5.06 -31.25 -20.69
CA LYS A 14 -5.07 -29.82 -21.08
C LYS A 14 -6.45 -29.38 -21.56
N LYS A 15 -7.11 -30.19 -22.39
CA LYS A 15 -8.44 -29.89 -22.92
C LYS A 15 -9.53 -29.95 -21.84
N ILE A 16 -9.41 -30.83 -20.85
CA ILE A 16 -10.32 -30.89 -19.70
C ILE A 16 -10.16 -29.63 -18.82
N ILE A 17 -8.93 -29.17 -18.57
CA ILE A 17 -8.66 -27.94 -17.83
C ILE A 17 -9.18 -26.71 -18.60
N GLU A 18 -9.01 -26.69 -19.92
CA GLU A 18 -9.50 -25.63 -20.80
C GLU A 18 -11.04 -25.57 -20.79
N ILE A 19 -11.72 -26.72 -20.92
CA ILE A 19 -13.18 -26.83 -20.79
C ILE A 19 -13.66 -26.45 -19.39
N ALA A 20 -12.93 -26.81 -18.33
CA ALA A 20 -13.28 -26.43 -16.95
C ALA A 20 -13.19 -24.91 -16.75
N ARG A 21 -12.12 -24.27 -17.25
CA ARG A 21 -11.96 -22.81 -17.25
C ARG A 21 -13.05 -22.11 -18.06
N GLU A 22 -13.35 -22.63 -19.26
CA GLU A 22 -14.46 -22.12 -20.08
C GLU A 22 -15.80 -22.25 -19.36
N ARG A 23 -16.02 -23.35 -18.63
CA ARG A 23 -17.26 -23.60 -17.88
C ARG A 23 -17.41 -22.69 -16.67
N ASP A 24 -16.33 -22.33 -15.99
CA ASP A 24 -16.36 -21.36 -14.89
C ASP A 24 -16.55 -19.92 -15.40
N VAL A 25 -15.91 -19.56 -16.52
CA VAL A 25 -16.19 -18.32 -17.26
C VAL A 25 -17.64 -18.29 -17.76
N MET A 26 -18.19 -19.44 -18.18
CA MET A 26 -19.57 -19.57 -18.63
C MET A 26 -20.55 -19.45 -17.45
N LYS A 27 -20.23 -20.00 -16.28
CA LYS A 27 -21.04 -19.83 -15.06
C LYS A 27 -21.07 -18.37 -14.62
N LEU A 28 -19.92 -17.69 -14.60
CA LEU A 28 -19.84 -16.25 -14.34
C LEU A 28 -20.67 -15.46 -15.36
N ARG A 29 -20.58 -15.80 -16.66
CA ARG A 29 -21.44 -15.20 -17.70
C ARG A 29 -22.92 -15.47 -17.48
N VAL A 30 -23.30 -16.67 -17.06
CA VAL A 30 -24.71 -17.05 -16.82
C VAL A 30 -25.25 -16.37 -15.56
N GLU A 31 -24.45 -16.20 -14.51
CA GLU A 31 -24.81 -15.42 -13.33
C GLU A 31 -24.92 -13.93 -13.66
N ASN A 32 -23.99 -13.37 -14.43
CA ASN A 32 -24.08 -12.00 -14.94
C ASN A 32 -25.31 -11.78 -15.82
N ILE A 33 -25.64 -12.73 -16.71
CA ILE A 33 -26.87 -12.69 -17.51
C ILE A 33 -28.11 -12.73 -16.60
N LYS A 34 -28.13 -13.57 -15.56
CA LYS A 34 -29.22 -13.61 -14.59
C LYS A 34 -29.36 -12.30 -13.80
N ASN A 35 -28.26 -11.70 -13.36
CA ASN A 35 -28.24 -10.42 -12.66
C ASN A 35 -28.67 -9.26 -13.57
N THR A 36 -28.24 -9.29 -14.84
CA THR A 36 -28.63 -8.33 -15.88
C THR A 36 -30.12 -8.41 -16.22
N LEU A 37 -30.67 -9.64 -16.26
CA LEU A 37 -32.10 -9.88 -16.48
C LEU A 37 -32.98 -9.43 -15.30
N GLN A 38 -32.43 -9.39 -14.07
CA GLN A 38 -33.10 -8.85 -12.89
C GLN A 38 -33.06 -7.31 -12.82
N CYS A 39 -32.13 -6.66 -13.52
CA CYS A 39 -32.09 -5.20 -13.63
C CYS A 39 -33.15 -4.72 -14.63
N GLY A 40 -34.22 -4.08 -14.15
CA GLY A 40 -35.33 -3.62 -14.99
C GLY A 40 -35.04 -2.34 -15.81
N ASP A 41 -34.04 -1.55 -15.43
CA ASP A 41 -33.68 -0.28 -16.09
C ASP A 41 -32.40 -0.42 -16.94
N ILE A 42 -32.43 0.14 -18.15
CA ILE A 42 -31.30 0.20 -19.10
C ILE A 42 -30.09 0.91 -18.47
N ARG A 43 -30.30 1.94 -17.65
CA ARG A 43 -29.19 2.64 -16.98
C ARG A 43 -28.50 1.79 -15.93
N ALA A 44 -29.25 0.94 -15.23
CA ALA A 44 -28.69 0.00 -14.26
C ALA A 44 -27.87 -1.10 -14.95
N ARG A 45 -28.31 -1.56 -16.12
CA ARG A 45 -27.53 -2.53 -16.92
C ARG A 45 -26.26 -1.92 -17.51
N ASP A 46 -26.32 -0.67 -17.97
CA ASP A 46 -25.15 0.03 -18.51
C ASP A 46 -24.09 0.28 -17.42
N ALA A 47 -24.52 0.64 -16.21
CA ALA A 47 -23.64 0.72 -15.04
C ALA A 47 -23.02 -0.64 -14.67
N LEU A 48 -23.81 -1.73 -14.73
CA LEU A 48 -23.33 -3.09 -14.48
C LEU A 48 -22.32 -3.54 -15.57
N PHE A 49 -22.57 -3.25 -16.84
CA PHE A 49 -21.63 -3.58 -17.92
C PHE A 49 -20.35 -2.74 -17.87
N ALA A 50 -20.43 -1.47 -17.48
CA ALA A 50 -19.24 -0.66 -17.21
C ALA A 50 -18.44 -1.23 -16.02
N GLN A 51 -19.13 -1.67 -14.97
CA GLN A 51 -18.52 -2.32 -13.82
C GLN A 51 -17.86 -3.65 -14.18
N GLU A 52 -18.50 -4.48 -15.00
CA GLU A 52 -17.93 -5.74 -15.49
C GLU A 52 -16.77 -5.51 -16.46
N ALA A 53 -16.84 -4.51 -17.33
CA ALA A 53 -15.75 -4.14 -18.23
C ALA A 53 -14.55 -3.58 -17.44
N ASP A 54 -14.80 -2.79 -16.40
CA ASP A 54 -13.76 -2.27 -15.51
C ASP A 54 -13.14 -3.40 -14.66
N ALA A 55 -13.93 -4.36 -14.19
CA ALA A 55 -13.45 -5.57 -13.50
C ALA A 55 -12.62 -6.47 -14.45
N GLN A 56 -13.07 -6.66 -15.70
CA GLN A 56 -12.31 -7.37 -16.73
C GLN A 56 -11.03 -6.62 -17.14
N SER A 57 -10.97 -5.30 -16.94
CA SER A 57 -9.77 -4.50 -17.12
C SER A 57 -8.83 -4.48 -15.90
N GLY A 58 -9.16 -5.19 -14.82
CA GLY A 58 -8.39 -5.26 -13.58
C GLY A 58 -8.38 -3.96 -12.77
N ARG A 59 -9.35 -3.06 -13.00
CA ARG A 59 -9.45 -1.74 -12.33
C ARG A 59 -10.42 -1.73 -11.16
N VAL A 60 -11.22 -2.78 -11.02
CA VAL A 60 -12.24 -2.93 -10.00
C VAL A 60 -12.02 -4.26 -9.31
N THR A 61 -11.84 -4.21 -7.99
CA THR A 61 -11.70 -5.38 -7.11
C THR A 61 -12.72 -5.29 -5.96
N ARG A 62 -12.88 -6.36 -5.18
CA ARG A 62 -13.66 -6.30 -3.94
C ARG A 62 -12.76 -6.07 -2.75
N ASP A 63 -13.12 -5.13 -1.88
CA ASP A 63 -12.45 -4.97 -0.60
C ASP A 63 -12.81 -6.09 0.39
N ARG A 64 -12.21 -6.05 1.58
CA ARG A 64 -12.42 -7.01 2.66
C ARG A 64 -13.87 -7.16 3.10
N ASN A 65 -14.69 -6.12 2.87
CA ASN A 65 -16.10 -6.10 3.23
C ASN A 65 -16.99 -6.55 2.06
N GLY A 66 -16.40 -6.94 0.93
CA GLY A 66 -17.09 -7.36 -0.27
C GLY A 66 -17.60 -6.20 -1.13
N ASN A 67 -17.24 -4.95 -0.82
CA ASN A 67 -17.65 -3.81 -1.63
C ASN A 67 -16.80 -3.73 -2.88
N TRP A 68 -17.41 -3.33 -4.00
CA TRP A 68 -16.68 -3.02 -5.20
C TRP A 68 -15.91 -1.72 -5.06
N VAL A 69 -14.61 -1.78 -5.31
CA VAL A 69 -13.68 -0.65 -5.26
C VAL A 69 -13.04 -0.48 -6.61
N ARG A 70 -13.12 0.72 -7.17
CA ARG A 70 -12.27 1.11 -8.29
C ARG A 70 -10.97 1.64 -7.73
N ALA A 71 -9.88 0.89 -7.89
CA ALA A 71 -8.55 1.28 -7.45
C ALA A 71 -7.70 1.69 -8.65
N GLN A 72 -7.12 2.88 -8.60
CA GLN A 72 -6.21 3.41 -9.62
C GLN A 72 -4.96 3.96 -8.96
N GLN A 73 -3.80 3.64 -9.51
CA GLN A 73 -2.54 4.13 -8.98
C GLN A 73 -1.71 4.80 -10.08
N TYR A 74 -1.18 5.97 -9.74
CA TYR A 74 -0.40 6.83 -10.63
C TYR A 74 0.96 7.10 -10.01
N ILE A 75 2.00 7.10 -10.84
CA ILE A 75 3.32 7.60 -10.45
C ILE A 75 3.54 8.90 -11.20
N LEU A 76 3.74 9.96 -10.43
CA LEU A 76 3.95 11.30 -10.90
C LEU A 76 5.40 11.67 -10.58
N ARG A 77 6.01 12.41 -11.48
CA ARG A 77 7.30 13.08 -11.28
C ARG A 77 7.06 14.58 -11.48
N PRO A 78 6.55 15.29 -10.46
CA PRO A 78 6.18 16.71 -10.59
C PRO A 78 7.37 17.59 -10.99
N ASP A 79 8.57 17.22 -10.53
CA ASP A 79 9.83 17.88 -10.85
C ASP A 79 10.99 16.86 -10.82
N ASP A 80 12.22 17.34 -10.97
CA ASP A 80 13.41 16.48 -10.94
C ASP A 80 13.77 15.95 -9.55
N LYS A 81 13.09 16.36 -8.48
CA LYS A 81 13.40 15.97 -7.09
C LYS A 81 12.29 15.22 -6.40
N THR A 82 11.12 15.09 -7.03
CA THR A 82 9.93 14.58 -6.37
C THR A 82 9.35 13.41 -7.14
N VAL A 83 9.06 12.33 -6.41
CA VAL A 83 8.26 11.21 -6.90
C VAL A 83 7.05 11.10 -6.02
N GLN A 84 5.88 11.03 -6.64
CA GLN A 84 4.60 10.89 -5.96
C GLN A 84 3.87 9.66 -6.50
N VAL A 85 3.53 8.74 -5.61
CA VAL A 85 2.62 7.63 -5.88
C VAL A 85 1.25 8.03 -5.33
N LEU A 86 0.31 8.29 -6.24
CA LEU A 86 -1.07 8.61 -5.91
C LEU A 86 -1.96 7.40 -6.18
N ASN A 87 -2.50 6.81 -5.12
CA ASN A 87 -3.54 5.80 -5.21
C ASN A 87 -4.90 6.43 -4.92
N VAL A 88 -5.89 6.08 -5.73
CA VAL A 88 -7.26 6.57 -5.69
C VAL A 88 -8.19 5.37 -5.63
N CYS A 89 -9.00 5.31 -4.57
CA CYS A 89 -10.02 4.29 -4.36
C CYS A 89 -11.40 4.93 -4.35
N LEU A 90 -12.26 4.53 -5.28
CA LEU A 90 -13.65 5.00 -5.36
C LEU A 90 -14.60 3.84 -5.05
N ARG A 91 -15.48 4.06 -4.07
CA ARG A 91 -16.54 3.13 -3.68
C ARG A 91 -17.93 3.71 -3.91
N GLY A 92 -18.87 2.84 -4.26
CA GLY A 92 -20.29 3.19 -4.42
C GLY A 92 -20.97 3.52 -3.10
N GLN A 93 -22.21 4.02 -3.17
CA GLN A 93 -23.02 4.39 -2.00
C GLN A 93 -23.40 3.19 -1.12
N ASP A 94 -23.43 2.01 -1.72
CA ASP A 94 -23.65 0.71 -1.06
C ASP A 94 -22.53 0.36 -0.05
N ALA A 95 -21.34 0.96 -0.17
CA ALA A 95 -20.24 0.77 0.77
C ALA A 95 -20.40 1.55 2.11
N GLY A 96 -21.53 2.24 2.31
CA GLY A 96 -21.86 2.91 3.58
C GLY A 96 -20.83 3.96 3.99
N ASN A 97 -20.20 3.77 5.16
CA ASN A 97 -19.20 4.72 5.67
C ASN A 97 -17.92 4.81 4.82
N LEU A 98 -17.68 3.83 3.95
CA LEU A 98 -16.58 3.84 2.99
C LEU A 98 -16.95 4.43 1.63
N ALA A 99 -18.22 4.81 1.43
CA ALA A 99 -18.69 5.36 0.17
C ALA A 99 -18.01 6.69 -0.16
N GLY A 100 -17.57 6.81 -1.41
CA GLY A 100 -16.85 7.98 -1.93
C GLY A 100 -15.38 7.71 -2.20
N LEU A 101 -14.58 8.79 -2.17
CA LEU A 101 -13.18 8.80 -2.61
C LEU A 101 -12.23 8.69 -1.42
N SER A 102 -11.46 7.61 -1.34
CA SER A 102 -10.29 7.52 -0.47
C SER A 102 -9.01 7.63 -1.29
N THR A 103 -7.97 8.21 -0.73
CA THR A 103 -6.67 8.33 -1.42
C THR A 103 -5.51 7.94 -0.53
N LEU A 104 -4.44 7.43 -1.14
CA LEU A 104 -3.10 7.36 -0.57
C LEU A 104 -2.19 8.23 -1.45
N ASP A 105 -1.49 9.16 -0.83
CA ASP A 105 -0.43 9.97 -1.43
C ASP A 105 0.88 9.63 -0.73
N PHE A 106 1.73 8.86 -1.42
CA PHE A 106 3.08 8.56 -0.99
C PHE A 106 4.07 9.39 -1.81
N THR A 107 4.72 10.34 -1.16
CA THR A 107 5.66 11.26 -1.81
C THR A 107 7.05 11.13 -1.22
N THR A 108 8.03 11.09 -2.10
CA THR A 108 9.47 11.08 -1.79
C THR A 108 10.15 12.26 -2.48
N THR A 109 10.90 13.04 -1.71
CA THR A 109 11.71 14.15 -2.20
C THR A 109 13.19 13.84 -2.01
N PHE A 110 14.02 14.20 -2.99
CA PHE A 110 15.45 13.91 -3.05
C PHE A 110 16.30 15.17 -2.89
N LYS A 111 17.48 15.01 -2.29
CA LYS A 111 18.48 16.06 -2.12
C LYS A 111 19.25 16.35 -3.41
N GLY A 112 20.01 17.45 -3.38
CA GLY A 112 20.91 17.84 -4.45
C GLY A 112 20.24 18.64 -5.56
N ASN A 113 21.04 19.24 -6.43
CA ASN A 113 20.56 20.08 -7.53
C ASN A 113 20.12 19.27 -8.75
N GLU A 114 20.64 18.06 -8.92
CA GLU A 114 20.31 17.17 -10.05
C GLU A 114 19.18 16.19 -9.75
N GLY A 115 18.84 15.98 -8.47
CA GLY A 115 17.76 15.10 -8.03
C GLY A 115 17.80 13.72 -8.70
N LEU A 116 16.77 13.44 -9.49
CA LEU A 116 16.51 12.21 -10.24
C LEU A 116 16.81 12.32 -11.73
N LYS A 117 17.52 13.36 -12.17
CA LYS A 117 17.82 13.53 -13.59
C LYS A 117 18.62 12.32 -14.10
N GLY A 118 18.10 11.64 -15.12
CA GLY A 118 18.71 10.43 -15.69
C GLY A 118 18.44 9.12 -14.95
N TRP A 119 17.74 9.15 -13.79
CA TRP A 119 17.37 7.95 -13.06
C TRP A 119 16.07 7.35 -13.58
N ASP A 120 16.08 6.03 -13.82
CA ASP A 120 14.88 5.24 -13.95
C ASP A 120 14.30 4.97 -12.56
N LEU A 121 13.04 5.32 -12.36
CA LEU A 121 12.34 5.14 -11.10
C LEU A 121 12.23 3.67 -10.68
N ARG A 122 12.32 2.74 -11.65
CA ARG A 122 12.29 1.29 -11.41
C ARG A 122 13.58 0.76 -10.79
N ASP A 123 14.69 1.45 -11.03
CA ASP A 123 16.02 1.03 -10.58
C ASP A 123 16.38 1.62 -9.20
N LEU A 124 15.51 2.49 -8.67
CA LEU A 124 15.69 3.08 -7.34
C LEU A 124 15.47 2.03 -6.23
N PRO A 125 16.21 2.10 -5.12
CA PRO A 125 16.20 1.07 -4.09
C PRO A 125 15.04 1.27 -3.10
N TRP A 126 13.80 1.30 -3.60
CA TRP A 126 12.59 1.59 -2.82
C TRP A 126 12.47 0.73 -1.56
N GLY A 127 12.69 -0.59 -1.69
CA GLY A 127 12.64 -1.51 -0.55
C GLY A 127 13.64 -1.20 0.56
N GLN A 128 14.82 -0.67 0.21
CA GLN A 128 15.88 -0.30 1.15
C GLN A 128 15.62 1.05 1.82
N TRP A 129 15.11 2.03 1.05
CA TRP A 129 14.71 3.33 1.58
C TRP A 129 13.51 3.26 2.51
N LEU A 130 12.62 2.28 2.30
CA LEU A 130 11.45 2.06 3.15
C LEU A 130 11.75 1.16 4.36
N GLU A 131 12.84 0.42 4.36
CA GLU A 131 13.24 -0.42 5.49
C GLU A 131 13.86 0.40 6.62
N THR A 132 13.10 0.60 7.70
CA THR A 132 13.61 1.22 8.93
C THR A 132 14.48 0.22 9.70
N LYS A 133 15.74 0.58 9.96
CA LYS A 133 16.61 -0.10 10.93
C LYS A 133 16.85 0.78 12.14
N ILE A 134 17.02 0.15 13.29
CA ILE A 134 17.43 0.84 14.50
C ILE A 134 18.81 0.36 14.92
N ILE A 135 19.79 1.26 14.92
CA ILE A 135 21.17 0.98 15.33
C ILE A 135 21.56 2.02 16.38
N LYS A 136 21.98 1.56 17.57
CA LYS A 136 22.40 2.43 18.69
C LYS A 136 21.40 3.57 18.96
N ASN A 137 20.12 3.21 19.07
CA ASN A 137 19.00 4.13 19.32
C ASN A 137 18.78 5.19 18.22
N ARG A 138 19.24 4.95 17.00
CA ARG A 138 18.98 5.82 15.84
C ARG A 138 18.27 5.05 14.74
N LYS A 139 17.22 5.64 14.19
CA LYS A 139 16.57 5.14 12.98
C LYS A 139 17.40 5.52 11.75
N LEU A 140 17.54 4.58 10.84
CA LEU A 140 18.23 4.76 9.59
C LEU A 140 17.61 3.88 8.50
N VAL A 141 17.90 4.22 7.26
CA VAL A 141 17.53 3.44 6.07
C VAL A 141 18.78 3.14 5.26
N TYR A 142 18.74 2.09 4.44
CA TYR A 142 19.84 1.77 3.54
C TYR A 142 19.81 2.68 2.31
N THR A 143 20.97 3.14 1.86
CA THR A 143 21.08 3.97 0.64
C THR A 143 21.43 3.15 -0.60
N GLY A 144 21.56 1.82 -0.52
CA GLY A 144 21.99 0.96 -1.64
C GLY A 144 22.58 -0.38 -1.18
N GLU A 145 22.77 -1.34 -2.11
CA GLU A 145 23.53 -2.56 -1.83
C GLU A 145 25.03 -2.27 -1.57
N THR A 146 25.61 -3.08 -0.69
CA THR A 146 27.04 -3.32 -0.36
C THR A 146 28.13 -2.94 -1.39
N PRO A 147 29.42 -2.80 -0.98
CA PRO A 147 30.49 -1.98 -1.61
C PRO A 147 30.93 -2.26 -3.06
N LYS A 148 30.27 -3.18 -3.78
CA LYS A 148 30.78 -3.73 -5.05
C LYS A 148 30.33 -2.97 -6.30
N ARG A 149 29.54 -1.90 -6.16
CA ARG A 149 29.06 -1.11 -7.28
C ARG A 149 29.08 0.37 -6.92
N ASP A 150 29.70 1.19 -7.76
CA ASP A 150 29.75 2.67 -7.69
C ASP A 150 28.37 3.33 -7.95
N TYR A 151 27.28 2.72 -7.47
CA TYR A 151 25.94 3.29 -7.60
C TYR A 151 25.67 4.18 -6.38
N ASN A 152 25.97 5.46 -6.52
CA ASN A 152 25.50 6.49 -5.61
C ASN A 152 24.05 6.82 -5.95
N TYR A 153 23.11 6.11 -5.33
CA TYR A 153 21.70 6.47 -5.37
C TYR A 153 21.49 7.88 -4.78
N PRO A 154 20.47 8.62 -5.25
CA PRO A 154 20.21 9.97 -4.75
C PRO A 154 19.80 9.93 -3.27
N ASP A 155 20.33 10.88 -2.49
CA ASP A 155 19.99 11.01 -1.08
C ASP A 155 18.53 11.43 -0.90
N LEU A 156 17.86 10.83 0.09
CA LEU A 156 16.51 11.24 0.47
C LEU A 156 16.58 12.58 1.21
N ASP A 157 15.59 13.44 0.98
CA ASP A 157 15.34 14.65 1.76
C ASP A 157 14.19 14.43 2.73
N GLN A 158 13.03 14.04 2.18
CA GLN A 158 11.80 13.80 2.92
C GLN A 158 11.00 12.68 2.26
N MET A 159 10.29 11.91 3.09
CA MET A 159 9.22 11.03 2.64
C MET A 159 7.96 11.30 3.45
N TYR A 160 6.80 11.19 2.83
CA TYR A 160 5.53 11.14 3.57
C TYR A 160 4.54 10.18 2.92
N VAL A 161 3.68 9.59 3.75
CA VAL A 161 2.49 8.85 3.32
C VAL A 161 1.27 9.54 3.92
N LYS A 162 0.30 9.89 3.08
CA LYS A 162 -0.95 10.54 3.49
C LYS A 162 -2.12 9.72 3.01
N PHE A 163 -2.99 9.34 3.94
CA PHE A 163 -4.23 8.66 3.64
C PHE A 163 -5.40 9.60 3.90
N THR A 164 -6.33 9.71 2.96
CA THR A 164 -7.50 10.58 3.07
C THR A 164 -8.78 9.76 2.92
N ASN A 165 -9.79 10.00 3.76
CA ASN A 165 -11.10 9.36 3.68
C ASN A 165 -12.06 10.14 2.76
N PRO A 166 -13.26 9.59 2.48
CA PRO A 166 -14.28 10.27 1.66
C PRO A 166 -14.80 11.61 2.19
N SER A 167 -14.62 11.89 3.48
CA SER A 167 -14.97 13.15 4.13
C SER A 167 -13.84 14.20 4.08
N GLY A 168 -12.66 13.85 3.53
CA GLY A 168 -11.50 14.74 3.46
C GLY A 168 -10.65 14.77 4.74
N GLU A 169 -10.97 13.95 5.74
CA GLU A 169 -10.13 13.75 6.92
C GLU A 169 -8.91 12.90 6.54
N TYR A 170 -7.80 13.08 7.24
CA TYR A 170 -6.57 12.38 6.89
C TYR A 170 -5.67 12.03 8.07
N LEU A 171 -4.85 11.02 7.82
CA LEU A 171 -3.64 10.67 8.57
C LEU A 171 -2.44 10.85 7.63
N LYS A 172 -1.42 11.57 8.08
CA LYS A 172 -0.17 11.76 7.34
C LYS A 172 1.02 11.45 8.23
N GLU A 173 1.84 10.48 7.83
CA GLU A 173 3.12 10.22 8.46
C GLU A 173 4.24 10.79 7.58
N SER A 174 5.13 11.58 8.16
CA SER A 174 6.27 12.21 7.48
C SER A 174 7.57 11.82 8.17
N ARG A 175 8.66 11.74 7.40
CA ARG A 175 10.01 11.57 7.92
C ARG A 175 11.03 12.36 7.11
N TRP A 176 12.03 12.90 7.80
CA TRP A 176 13.11 13.70 7.21
C TRP A 176 14.45 13.03 7.38
N PHE A 177 15.35 13.25 6.43
CA PHE A 177 16.62 12.57 6.37
C PHE A 177 17.80 13.52 6.52
N GLY A 178 18.83 13.05 7.22
CA GLY A 178 20.06 13.80 7.48
C GLY A 178 20.91 13.96 6.23
N GLY A 179 21.77 14.98 6.19
CA GLY A 179 22.79 15.12 5.15
C GLY A 179 24.05 14.35 5.55
N GLU A 180 24.61 13.58 4.62
CA GLU A 180 26.01 13.11 4.63
C GLU A 180 26.51 12.39 5.90
N ALA A 181 25.77 11.42 6.40
CA ALA A 181 26.38 10.42 7.28
C ALA A 181 26.18 9.03 6.72
N HIS A 182 26.79 8.79 5.55
CA HIS A 182 27.06 7.45 5.02
C HIS A 182 28.11 6.74 5.90
N CYS A 183 27.86 6.57 7.19
CA CYS A 183 28.54 5.50 7.89
C CYS A 183 27.96 4.19 7.33
N HIS A 184 28.69 3.56 6.41
CA HIS A 184 28.38 2.22 5.91
C HIS A 184 27.07 2.08 5.09
N TYR A 185 26.78 2.96 4.12
CA TYR A 185 25.62 2.80 3.20
C TYR A 185 24.24 3.04 3.83
N HIS A 186 24.18 3.97 4.78
CA HIS A 186 22.95 4.33 5.47
C HIS A 186 22.69 5.84 5.44
N GLN A 187 21.43 6.21 5.59
CA GLN A 187 21.00 7.59 5.85
C GLN A 187 20.16 7.62 7.12
N PHE A 188 20.45 8.56 8.03
CA PHE A 188 19.68 8.70 9.27
C PHE A 188 18.33 9.36 9.03
N VAL A 189 17.31 8.82 9.70
CA VAL A 189 16.03 9.48 9.90
C VAL A 189 16.22 10.49 11.03
N MET A 190 16.12 11.78 10.72
CA MET A 190 16.37 12.89 11.65
C MET A 190 15.14 13.31 12.45
N GLY A 191 13.97 12.95 11.95
CA GLY A 191 12.70 13.22 12.61
C GLY A 191 11.57 12.53 11.86
N GLU A 192 10.50 12.31 12.61
CA GLU A 192 9.25 11.72 12.14
C GLU A 192 8.09 12.48 12.78
N GLU A 193 6.99 12.59 12.03
CA GLU A 193 5.82 13.36 12.43
C GLU A 193 4.54 12.66 11.96
N LEU A 194 3.55 12.61 12.84
CA LEU A 194 2.19 12.19 12.55
C LEU A 194 1.26 13.41 12.57
N GLU A 195 0.73 13.78 11.42
CA GLU A 195 -0.29 14.82 11.27
C GLU A 195 -1.66 14.18 11.05
N LEU A 196 -2.62 14.54 11.90
CA LEU A 196 -4.00 14.07 11.86
C LEU A 196 -4.93 15.26 11.62
N SER A 197 -5.88 15.12 10.71
CA SER A 197 -6.94 16.12 10.52
C SER A 197 -8.28 15.43 10.51
N SER A 198 -9.07 15.67 11.55
CA SER A 198 -10.41 15.12 11.71
C SER A 198 -11.45 16.23 11.84
N LEU A 199 -12.66 15.97 11.35
CA LEU A 199 -13.83 16.82 11.58
C LEU A 199 -14.27 16.79 13.05
N LYS A 200 -14.10 15.64 13.72
CA LYS A 200 -14.45 15.43 15.14
C LYS A 200 -13.41 16.02 16.08
N ASN A 201 -12.12 15.78 15.79
CA ASN A 201 -11.03 16.08 16.71
C ASN A 201 -10.22 17.33 16.33
N GLY A 202 -10.41 17.92 15.15
CA GLY A 202 -9.58 19.00 14.63
C GLY A 202 -8.25 18.51 14.03
N LYS A 203 -7.32 19.44 13.81
CA LYS A 203 -5.99 19.16 13.27
C LYS A 203 -4.95 19.09 14.39
N HIS A 204 -4.15 18.03 14.42
CA HIS A 204 -3.09 17.79 15.40
C HIS A 204 -1.83 17.28 14.71
N THR A 205 -0.68 17.56 15.33
CA THR A 205 0.63 17.14 14.86
C THR A 205 1.42 16.60 16.04
N TYR A 206 2.02 15.42 15.89
CA TYR A 206 2.78 14.74 16.92
C TYR A 206 4.17 14.37 16.41
N GLY A 207 5.20 14.56 17.23
CA GLY A 207 6.56 14.06 16.94
C GLY A 207 6.71 12.59 17.32
N TYR A 208 7.56 11.83 16.63
CA TYR A 208 7.78 10.43 17.02
C TYR A 208 8.55 10.32 18.33
N HIS A 209 8.05 9.48 19.25
CA HIS A 209 8.72 9.20 20.50
C HIS A 209 9.88 8.20 20.31
N TYR A 210 11.10 8.70 20.39
CA TYR A 210 12.28 7.84 20.52
C TYR A 210 12.40 7.39 21.97
N ALA A 211 11.79 6.24 22.31
CA ALA A 211 12.01 5.65 23.64
C ALA A 211 13.51 5.44 23.86
N GLU A 212 14.06 5.98 24.96
CA GLU A 212 15.49 5.83 25.31
C GLU A 212 15.92 4.37 25.59
N ALA A 213 14.98 3.42 25.59
CA ALA A 213 15.16 2.02 25.96
C ALA A 213 15.29 1.06 24.75
N LEU A 214 16.35 1.21 23.96
CA LEU A 214 16.79 0.15 23.02
C LEU A 214 18.21 -0.34 23.34
N THR A 215 18.62 -0.23 24.60
CA THR A 215 19.92 -0.76 25.03
C THR A 215 19.95 -2.28 25.17
N GLU A 216 18.83 -2.98 25.42
CA GLU A 216 18.78 -4.45 25.43
C GLU A 216 17.37 -4.97 25.07
N PRO A 217 17.17 -5.67 23.93
CA PRO A 217 15.87 -6.17 23.49
C PRO A 217 15.27 -7.28 24.38
N GLU A 218 16.05 -7.87 25.28
CA GLU A 218 15.68 -9.12 25.97
C GLU A 218 15.04 -8.95 27.35
N LEU A 219 14.95 -7.73 27.91
CA LEU A 219 14.67 -7.58 29.35
C LEU A 219 13.44 -6.77 29.79
N TYR A 220 12.64 -6.22 28.88
CA TYR A 220 11.44 -5.48 29.27
C TYR A 220 10.20 -5.95 28.52
N PRO A 221 9.26 -6.66 29.18
CA PRO A 221 7.94 -6.89 28.59
C PRO A 221 7.29 -5.53 28.32
N ALA A 222 6.66 -5.41 27.15
CA ALA A 222 5.94 -4.23 26.67
C ALA A 222 5.10 -3.58 27.78
N THR A 223 5.72 -2.67 28.53
CA THR A 223 5.04 -1.88 29.54
C THR A 223 4.54 -0.69 28.76
N LYS A 224 3.22 -0.45 28.79
CA LYS A 224 2.58 0.66 28.09
C LYS A 224 3.33 1.95 28.38
N VAL A 225 4.18 2.38 27.44
CA VAL A 225 5.01 3.57 27.61
C VAL A 225 4.04 4.74 27.63
N THR A 226 4.03 5.48 28.74
CA THR A 226 3.27 6.73 28.77
C THR A 226 4.02 7.72 27.89
N LEU A 227 3.44 8.04 26.74
CA LEU A 227 4.04 8.97 25.78
C LEU A 227 3.96 10.40 26.33
N PRO A 228 5.03 11.20 26.17
CA PRO A 228 4.98 12.64 26.43
C PRO A 228 3.85 13.30 25.63
N GLU A 229 3.31 14.41 26.15
CA GLU A 229 2.35 15.22 25.40
C GLU A 229 3.01 15.77 24.13
N GLY A 230 2.34 15.63 23.00
CA GLY A 230 2.88 16.02 21.69
C GLY A 230 3.65 14.92 20.96
N ASP A 231 3.81 13.74 21.57
CA ASP A 231 4.48 12.60 20.95
C ASP A 231 3.50 11.52 20.47
N TYR A 232 3.93 10.72 19.48
CA TYR A 232 3.28 9.48 19.05
C TYR A 232 4.25 8.29 19.04
N GLY A 233 3.70 7.08 19.17
CA GLY A 233 4.40 5.80 19.01
C GLY A 233 3.64 4.85 18.10
N VAL A 234 4.29 3.73 17.76
CA VAL A 234 3.68 2.62 17.01
C VAL A 234 3.75 1.38 17.89
N GLU A 235 2.59 0.78 18.16
CA GLU A 235 2.46 -0.45 18.95
C GLU A 235 1.94 -1.57 18.05
N ASN A 236 2.76 -2.59 17.81
CA ASN A 236 2.35 -3.75 17.02
C ASN A 236 1.28 -4.57 17.74
N ILE A 237 0.26 -4.99 16.99
CA ILE A 237 -0.78 -5.90 17.44
C ILE A 237 -0.65 -7.18 16.63
N GLU A 238 -0.12 -8.23 17.26
CA GLU A 238 0.10 -9.52 16.61
C GLU A 238 -1.17 -10.04 15.92
N GLY A 239 -1.06 -10.34 14.62
CA GLY A 239 -2.16 -10.83 13.77
C GLY A 239 -3.19 -9.79 13.34
N ALA A 240 -3.07 -8.52 13.75
CA ALA A 240 -4.08 -7.49 13.52
C ALA A 240 -3.55 -6.15 12.98
N GLY A 241 -2.24 -6.02 12.76
CA GLY A 241 -1.58 -4.80 12.31
C GLY A 241 -0.90 -4.04 13.46
N PHE A 242 -1.13 -2.73 13.56
CA PHE A 242 -0.54 -1.90 14.62
C PHE A 242 -1.45 -0.74 15.02
N ASN A 243 -1.14 -0.10 16.14
CA ASN A 243 -1.76 1.14 16.59
C ASN A 243 -0.77 2.30 16.50
N TYR A 244 -1.20 3.42 15.94
CA TYR A 244 -0.63 4.70 16.34
C TYR A 244 -1.17 5.04 17.72
N THR A 245 -0.28 5.25 18.68
CA THR A 245 -0.62 5.70 20.03
C THR A 245 -0.12 7.13 20.20
N PHE A 246 -0.95 8.02 20.72
CA PHE A 246 -0.61 9.44 20.92
C PHE A 246 -1.53 10.05 21.97
N ALA A 247 -1.00 10.95 22.79
CA ALA A 247 -1.62 11.30 24.07
C ALA A 247 -1.88 10.05 24.95
N SER A 248 -2.16 10.24 26.24
CA SER A 248 -2.11 9.14 27.23
C SER A 248 -3.12 8.00 27.00
N ASP A 249 -4.11 8.18 26.13
CA ASP A 249 -5.25 7.26 25.96
C ASP A 249 -5.79 7.12 24.53
N LYS A 250 -5.31 7.90 23.55
CA LYS A 250 -5.83 7.82 22.17
C LYS A 250 -4.99 6.90 21.32
N SER A 251 -5.67 6.14 20.48
CA SER A 251 -5.04 5.34 19.46
C SER A 251 -5.86 5.33 18.17
N ILE A 252 -5.15 5.13 17.06
CA ILE A 252 -5.75 4.83 15.76
C ILE A 252 -5.21 3.47 15.34
N ASN A 253 -6.12 2.52 15.13
CA ASN A 253 -5.74 1.20 14.65
C ASN A 253 -5.48 1.23 13.14
N VAL A 254 -4.49 0.44 12.70
CA VAL A 254 -4.17 0.18 11.30
C VAL A 254 -4.14 -1.32 11.09
N ALA A 255 -4.88 -1.81 10.11
CA ALA A 255 -4.96 -3.22 9.76
C ALA A 255 -4.74 -3.41 8.26
N PHE A 256 -4.21 -4.59 7.91
CA PHE A 256 -3.78 -4.91 6.56
C PHE A 256 -4.38 -6.22 6.07
N PHE A 257 -4.84 -6.23 4.82
CA PHE A 257 -5.46 -7.41 4.23
C PHE A 257 -4.91 -7.65 2.82
N LYS A 258 -4.69 -8.93 2.48
CA LYS A 258 -4.45 -9.33 1.09
C LYS A 258 -5.77 -9.31 0.34
N VAL A 259 -5.85 -8.54 -0.73
CA VAL A 259 -7.02 -8.51 -1.62
C VAL A 259 -6.58 -8.95 -3.00
N ASP A 260 -7.27 -9.92 -3.59
CA ASP A 260 -6.93 -10.40 -4.91
C ASP A 260 -7.35 -9.41 -6.02
N ASP A 261 -6.89 -9.65 -7.25
CA ASP A 261 -7.28 -8.83 -8.40
C ASP A 261 -8.71 -9.15 -8.87
N TYR A 262 -9.32 -10.24 -8.40
CA TYR A 262 -10.57 -10.81 -8.93
C TYR A 262 -11.78 -10.68 -7.99
N GLY A 263 -11.60 -10.20 -6.76
CA GLY A 263 -12.67 -9.87 -5.84
C GLY A 263 -13.21 -11.04 -5.02
N ASP A 264 -12.40 -12.04 -4.68
CA ASP A 264 -12.81 -13.12 -3.76
C ASP A 264 -12.72 -12.72 -2.27
N GLY A 265 -12.44 -11.43 -1.98
CA GLY A 265 -12.37 -10.89 -0.63
C GLY A 265 -11.00 -11.09 0.02
N PRO A 266 -10.86 -10.81 1.33
CA PRO A 266 -9.56 -10.82 1.97
C PRO A 266 -9.06 -12.27 2.10
N VAL A 267 -7.88 -12.55 1.56
CA VAL A 267 -7.31 -13.90 1.61
C VAL A 267 -6.81 -14.18 3.03
N GLU A 268 -6.04 -13.24 3.62
CA GLU A 268 -5.44 -13.34 4.95
C GLU A 268 -5.09 -11.94 5.52
N SER A 269 -5.06 -11.81 6.85
CA SER A 269 -4.41 -10.68 7.55
C SER A 269 -2.89 -10.77 7.36
N VAL A 270 -2.21 -9.62 7.30
CA VAL A 270 -0.76 -9.55 7.18
C VAL A 270 -0.20 -8.60 8.21
N ASP A 271 0.87 -9.03 8.88
CA ASP A 271 1.53 -8.21 9.88
C ASP A 271 2.65 -7.38 9.24
N PHE A 272 2.67 -6.11 9.61
CA PHE A 272 3.68 -5.12 9.23
C PHE A 272 4.13 -4.39 10.48
N ALA A 273 5.41 -4.05 10.56
CA ALA A 273 5.97 -3.43 11.75
C ALA A 273 5.53 -1.96 11.93
N ASP A 274 5.35 -1.26 10.81
CA ASP A 274 4.87 0.12 10.73
C ASP A 274 4.35 0.41 9.31
N MET A 275 3.97 1.66 9.04
CA MET A 275 3.44 2.05 7.73
C MET A 275 4.49 2.01 6.62
N TRP A 276 5.76 2.31 6.92
CA TRP A 276 6.86 2.21 5.95
C TRP A 276 7.12 0.75 5.58
N ASP A 277 6.96 -0.11 6.59
CA ASP A 277 6.74 -1.56 6.58
C ASP A 277 5.86 -2.01 5.40
N ALA A 278 4.64 -1.50 5.44
CA ALA A 278 3.57 -1.77 4.50
C ALA A 278 3.82 -1.24 3.09
N MET A 279 4.43 -0.05 2.97
CA MET A 279 4.68 0.55 1.65
C MET A 279 5.69 -0.22 0.80
N ARG A 280 6.60 -0.97 1.43
CA ARG A 280 7.60 -1.81 0.74
C ARG A 280 7.14 -3.24 0.49
N VAL A 281 5.87 -3.56 0.69
CA VAL A 281 5.34 -4.90 0.42
C VAL A 281 5.68 -5.35 -1.00
N ASN A 282 6.07 -6.61 -1.17
CA ASN A 282 6.52 -7.21 -2.43
C ASN A 282 7.77 -6.55 -3.07
N GLU A 283 8.46 -5.65 -2.38
CA GLU A 283 9.78 -5.21 -2.83
C GLU A 283 10.83 -6.32 -2.58
N SER A 284 12.07 -6.11 -3.00
CA SER A 284 13.17 -7.02 -2.66
C SER A 284 13.61 -6.88 -1.19
N TRP A 285 14.65 -7.62 -0.77
CA TRP A 285 15.35 -7.39 0.51
C TRP A 285 14.54 -7.65 1.80
N GLY A 286 13.95 -8.86 1.91
CA GLY A 286 13.29 -9.29 3.15
C GLY A 286 12.03 -8.49 3.51
N SER A 287 11.47 -7.78 2.52
CA SER A 287 10.18 -7.13 2.67
C SER A 287 9.05 -8.17 2.83
N PRO A 288 7.94 -7.80 3.48
CA PRO A 288 6.76 -8.64 3.55
C PRO A 288 6.24 -8.99 2.15
N GLN A 289 5.80 -10.22 1.97
CA GLN A 289 5.37 -10.75 0.67
C GLN A 289 3.88 -11.11 0.71
N ILE A 290 3.10 -10.50 -0.19
CA ILE A 290 1.68 -10.81 -0.41
C ILE A 290 1.44 -11.44 -1.78
N GLY A 291 2.50 -11.71 -2.55
CA GLY A 291 2.41 -12.37 -3.85
C GLY A 291 1.72 -11.48 -4.90
N THR A 292 0.79 -12.05 -5.67
CA THR A 292 0.05 -11.31 -6.71
C THR A 292 -1.14 -10.52 -6.16
N ASN A 293 -1.26 -10.36 -4.84
CA ASN A 293 -2.37 -9.63 -4.22
C ASN A 293 -2.06 -8.13 -4.09
N ASN A 294 -3.12 -7.35 -3.99
CA ASN A 294 -3.11 -5.96 -3.55
C ASN A 294 -3.15 -5.91 -2.02
N LEU A 295 -2.69 -4.79 -1.46
CA LEU A 295 -2.71 -4.55 -0.02
C LEU A 295 -3.86 -3.60 0.30
N GLU A 296 -4.88 -4.06 1.01
CA GLU A 296 -5.86 -3.17 1.60
C GLU A 296 -5.36 -2.68 2.96
N ILE A 297 -5.41 -1.37 3.14
CA ILE A 297 -4.95 -0.65 4.33
C ILE A 297 -6.17 0.03 4.93
N ALA A 298 -6.59 -0.46 6.10
CA ALA A 298 -7.75 0.04 6.81
C ALA A 298 -7.29 0.75 8.10
N ILE A 299 -7.56 2.05 8.19
CA ILE A 299 -7.15 2.92 9.29
C ILE A 299 -8.40 3.43 10.01
N ASP A 300 -8.39 3.34 11.33
CA ASP A 300 -9.50 3.70 12.21
C ASP A 300 -10.81 2.99 11.84
N ARG A 301 -10.76 1.66 11.73
CA ARG A 301 -11.84 0.82 11.18
C ARG A 301 -13.19 1.03 11.85
N GLU A 302 -13.17 1.30 13.15
CA GLU A 302 -14.36 1.51 13.97
C GLU A 302 -14.78 3.00 14.03
N ALA A 303 -14.09 3.88 13.28
CA ALA A 303 -14.33 5.33 13.21
C ALA A 303 -14.32 6.01 14.59
N ASN A 304 -13.36 5.62 15.44
CA ASN A 304 -13.21 6.14 16.80
C ASN A 304 -12.57 7.53 16.78
N TYR A 305 -11.71 7.81 15.81
CA TYR A 305 -11.00 9.09 15.68
C TYR A 305 -11.59 9.97 14.57
N PHE A 306 -11.78 9.40 13.38
CA PHE A 306 -12.35 10.06 12.21
C PHE A 306 -13.87 9.91 12.16
N ASP A 307 -14.55 10.77 11.39
CA ASP A 307 -15.97 10.61 11.11
C ASP A 307 -16.23 9.40 10.22
N LYS A 308 -15.36 9.19 9.23
CA LYS A 308 -15.34 7.99 8.40
C LYS A 308 -13.99 7.26 8.53
N PRO A 309 -13.98 5.92 8.49
CA PRO A 309 -12.72 5.19 8.40
C PRO A 309 -11.99 5.54 7.10
N ILE A 310 -10.68 5.41 7.12
CA ILE A 310 -9.84 5.47 5.92
C ILE A 310 -9.65 4.03 5.44
N ASP A 311 -9.88 3.80 4.15
CA ASP A 311 -9.72 2.46 3.56
C ASP A 311 -9.24 2.58 2.11
N VAL A 312 -8.07 2.01 1.83
CA VAL A 312 -7.38 2.14 0.54
C VAL A 312 -6.86 0.78 0.08
N VAL A 313 -7.08 0.45 -1.19
CA VAL A 313 -6.47 -0.71 -1.86
C VAL A 313 -5.22 -0.25 -2.60
N TYR A 314 -4.06 -0.49 -1.99
CA TYR A 314 -2.73 -0.18 -2.52
C TYR A 314 -2.23 -1.30 -3.44
N ILE A 315 -1.74 -0.90 -4.62
CA ILE A 315 -1.08 -1.81 -5.55
C ILE A 315 0.43 -1.74 -5.25
N PRO A 316 1.09 -2.84 -4.85
CA PRO A 316 2.53 -2.81 -4.56
C PRO A 316 3.34 -2.21 -5.70
N MET A 317 4.32 -1.36 -5.38
CA MET A 317 5.15 -0.65 -6.38
C MET A 317 5.79 -1.61 -7.40
N SER A 318 6.32 -2.74 -6.95
CA SER A 318 6.88 -3.80 -7.81
C SER A 318 5.88 -4.40 -8.81
N ARG A 319 4.57 -4.34 -8.55
CA ARG A 319 3.51 -4.81 -9.45
C ARG A 319 2.95 -3.73 -10.35
N MET A 320 3.35 -2.47 -10.18
CA MET A 320 2.82 -1.38 -10.98
C MET A 320 3.22 -1.51 -12.45
N LEU A 321 2.27 -1.25 -13.34
CA LEU A 321 2.54 -1.11 -14.76
C LEU A 321 3.16 0.26 -15.04
N TRP A 322 4.49 0.31 -15.04
CA TRP A 322 5.26 1.47 -15.47
C TRP A 322 5.07 1.69 -16.97
N LYS A 323 4.19 2.62 -17.36
CA LYS A 323 4.04 3.01 -18.76
C LYS A 323 5.30 3.73 -19.21
N ASN A 324 6.11 3.09 -20.05
CA ASN A 324 7.23 3.74 -20.71
C ASN A 324 6.72 4.93 -21.54
N LYS A 325 7.48 6.03 -21.57
CA LYS A 325 7.21 7.18 -22.44
C LYS A 325 7.35 6.86 -23.94
N GLU A 326 7.89 5.68 -24.28
CA GLU A 326 8.08 5.20 -25.64
C GLU A 326 6.92 4.32 -26.12
N SER A 327 5.79 4.93 -26.44
CA SER A 327 4.80 4.35 -27.37
C SER A 327 3.83 5.39 -27.93
N ASN A 328 4.30 6.61 -28.16
CA ASN A 328 3.61 7.59 -29.03
C ASN A 328 4.26 7.65 -30.43
N ASN A 329 4.58 6.48 -31.00
CA ASN A 329 4.69 6.35 -32.46
C ASN A 329 3.33 5.87 -32.97
N PHE A 330 2.41 6.81 -33.11
CA PHE A 330 1.34 6.67 -34.09
C PHE A 330 1.87 7.34 -35.36
N ASP A 331 2.34 6.52 -36.31
CA ASP A 331 2.36 6.87 -37.73
C ASP A 331 0.92 6.88 -38.29
#